data_AF-A0AAE1EBU2-F1
#
_entry.id   AF-A0AAE1EBU2-F1
#
_cell.length_a   1.000
_cell.length_b   1.000
_cell.length_c   1.000
_cell.angle_alpha   90.00
_cell.angle_beta   90.00
_cell.angle_gamma   90.00
#
_symmetry.space_group_name_H-M   'P 1'
#
loop_
_entity.id
_entity.type
_entity.pdbx_description
1 polymer ?
#
loop_
_entity_poly.entity_id
_entity_poly.type
_entity_poly.pdbx_seq_one_letter_code
_entity_poly.pdbx_strand_id
1 'polypeptide(L)'
;MAEGFEEPGYVADENKEGFVRLRVKLDGLKVHSAGIMDRIRGRHPLPKGKNAEIENPTITERGFELIVNGAKAGEMKGARYKLTIQQLPFAIDPAETYLVGLEGFIEVFLKKYDETQSWEKAIREGNLETFEG
;
A
#
# COMPACT_ATOMS: atom_id res chain seq x y z
N MET A 1 3.31 -26.60 9.37
CA MET A 1 3.01 -25.39 10.16
C MET A 1 2.21 -24.49 9.25
N ALA A 2 1.06 -23.98 9.66
CA ALA A 2 0.23 -23.16 8.78
C ALA A 2 1.05 -21.94 8.32
N GLU A 3 1.40 -21.88 7.04
CA GLU A 3 2.09 -20.75 6.41
C GLU A 3 1.12 -19.57 6.38
N GLY A 4 1.04 -18.84 7.49
CA GLY A 4 0.20 -17.65 7.64
C GLY A 4 0.83 -16.43 6.98
N PHE A 5 -0.01 -15.42 6.71
CA PHE A 5 0.49 -14.10 6.31
C PHE A 5 1.00 -13.34 7.54
N GLU A 6 2.12 -12.65 7.37
CA GLU A 6 2.63 -11.65 8.29
C GLU A 6 1.98 -10.29 7.97
N GLU A 7 1.55 -9.57 9.00
CA GLU A 7 1.05 -8.19 8.82
C GLU A 7 2.25 -7.23 8.78
N PRO A 8 2.52 -6.54 7.66
CA PRO A 8 3.65 -5.64 7.57
C PRO A 8 3.34 -4.33 8.31
N GLY A 9 4.35 -3.79 9.00
CA GLY A 9 4.26 -2.44 9.56
C GLY A 9 4.17 -1.37 8.46
N TYR A 10 3.43 -0.29 8.73
CA TYR A 10 3.36 0.86 7.84
C TYR A 10 3.49 2.17 8.61
N VAL A 11 3.86 3.22 7.89
CA VAL A 11 3.73 4.62 8.36
C VAL A 11 2.84 5.39 7.40
N ALA A 12 2.07 6.33 7.91
CA ALA A 12 1.15 7.13 7.11
C ALA A 12 1.52 8.62 7.15
N ASP A 13 1.23 9.34 6.08
CA ASP A 13 1.37 10.80 6.00
C ASP A 13 0.45 11.43 4.93
N GLU A 14 0.25 12.75 5.01
CA GLU A 14 -0.58 13.55 4.09
C GLU A 14 0.24 14.60 3.34
N ASN A 15 1.51 14.32 3.04
CA ASN A 15 2.39 15.30 2.39
C ASN A 15 2.03 15.60 0.93
N LYS A 16 1.18 14.76 0.30
CA LYS A 16 0.72 14.95 -1.07
C LYS A 16 -0.72 15.44 -1.07
N GLU A 17 -0.96 16.60 -1.70
CA GLU A 17 -2.29 17.19 -1.83
C GLU A 17 -3.31 16.20 -2.40
N GLY A 18 -4.44 16.04 -1.71
CA GLY A 18 -5.51 15.12 -2.09
C GLY A 18 -5.23 13.63 -1.83
N PHE A 19 -4.09 13.27 -1.23
CA PHE A 19 -3.73 11.87 -0.96
C PHE A 19 -3.31 11.63 0.49
N VAL A 20 -3.58 10.41 0.96
CA VAL A 20 -2.94 9.83 2.13
C VAL A 20 -1.96 8.77 1.63
N ARG A 21 -0.69 8.91 2.01
CA ARG A 21 0.35 7.94 1.65
C ARG A 21 0.54 6.96 2.79
N LEU A 22 0.47 5.66 2.49
CA LEU A 22 0.92 4.58 3.36
C LEU A 22 2.24 4.05 2.84
N ARG A 23 3.29 4.06 3.64
CA ARG A 23 4.55 3.41 3.33
C ARG A 23 4.62 2.10 4.10
N VAL A 24 4.32 1.01 3.41
CA VAL A 24 4.33 -0.35 3.94
C VAL A 24 5.73 -0.92 3.84
N LYS A 25 6.30 -1.38 4.96
CA LYS A 25 7.65 -1.93 5.03
C LYS A 25 7.62 -3.43 4.72
N LEU A 26 8.42 -3.84 3.74
CA LEU A 26 8.55 -5.21 3.27
C LEU A 26 10.04 -5.54 3.13
N ASP A 27 10.64 -6.04 4.22
CA ASP A 27 12.09 -6.27 4.29
C ASP A 27 12.56 -7.19 3.16
N GLY A 28 13.61 -6.76 2.45
CA GLY A 28 14.18 -7.50 1.32
C GLY A 28 13.41 -7.36 0.00
N LEU A 29 12.31 -6.59 -0.08
CA LEU A 29 11.59 -6.35 -1.34
C LEU A 29 12.49 -5.66 -2.37
N LYS A 30 12.56 -6.25 -3.56
CA LYS A 30 13.18 -5.64 -4.74
C LYS A 30 12.13 -5.50 -5.82
N VAL A 31 12.09 -4.33 -6.45
CA VAL A 31 11.15 -4.02 -7.53
C VAL A 31 11.86 -3.72 -8.84
N HIS A 32 11.18 -3.93 -9.95
CA HIS A 32 11.59 -3.37 -11.23
C HIS A 32 11.36 -1.86 -11.18
N SER A 33 12.37 -1.08 -11.57
CA SER A 33 12.21 0.37 -11.69
C SER A 33 11.05 0.67 -12.62
N ALA A 34 10.07 1.44 -12.15
CA ALA A 34 9.00 1.95 -13.00
C ALA A 34 9.63 2.68 -14.19
N GLY A 35 9.24 2.29 -15.40
CA GLY A 35 9.78 2.89 -16.62
C GLY A 35 9.56 4.40 -16.61
N ILE A 36 10.56 5.17 -17.04
CA ILE A 36 10.49 6.64 -17.10
C ILE A 36 9.23 7.11 -17.87
N MET A 37 8.81 6.35 -18.90
CA MET A 37 7.59 6.64 -19.66
C MET A 37 6.29 6.56 -18.85
N ASP A 38 6.16 5.61 -17.91
CA ASP A 38 4.92 5.43 -17.16
C ASP A 38 4.70 6.59 -16.19
N ARG A 39 5.78 7.08 -15.56
CA ARG A 39 5.75 8.30 -14.74
C ARG A 39 5.36 9.54 -15.55
N ILE A 40 5.88 9.69 -16.77
CA ILE A 40 5.58 10.87 -17.61
C ILE A 40 4.13 10.88 -18.08
N ARG A 41 3.51 9.71 -18.27
CA ARG A 41 2.11 9.60 -18.72
C ARG A 41 1.08 9.65 -17.59
N GLY A 42 1.51 9.87 -16.35
CA GLY A 42 0.64 9.80 -15.17
C GLY A 42 -0.02 8.43 -15.00
N ARG A 43 0.55 7.37 -15.59
CA ARG A 43 0.06 6.01 -15.45
C ARG A 43 0.77 5.38 -14.28
N HIS A 44 0.00 4.81 -13.35
CA HIS A 44 0.51 4.10 -12.20
C HIS A 44 0.24 2.60 -12.35
N PRO A 45 0.97 1.90 -13.23
CA PRO A 45 0.84 0.44 -13.33
C PRO A 45 1.25 -0.21 -12.01
N LEU A 46 0.64 -1.35 -11.70
CA LEU A 46 0.98 -2.14 -10.52
C LEU A 46 2.51 -2.40 -10.48
N PRO A 47 3.18 -2.13 -9.34
CA PRO A 47 4.60 -2.38 -9.22
C PRO A 47 4.91 -3.87 -9.42
N LYS A 48 6.03 -4.15 -10.09
CA LYS A 48 6.48 -5.52 -10.34
C LYS A 48 7.66 -5.85 -9.43
N GLY A 49 7.49 -6.84 -8.56
CA GLY A 49 8.59 -7.37 -7.75
C GLY A 49 9.58 -8.19 -8.59
N LYS A 50 10.87 -8.05 -8.30
CA LYS A 50 11.94 -8.92 -8.84
C LYS A 50 12.04 -10.24 -8.07
N ASN A 51 11.71 -10.20 -6.79
CA ASN A 51 11.81 -11.31 -5.85
C ASN A 51 10.52 -11.51 -5.04
N ALA A 52 9.40 -10.95 -5.51
CA ALA A 52 8.08 -11.13 -4.95
C ALA A 52 7.00 -10.93 -6.02
N GLU A 53 5.86 -11.57 -5.82
CA GLU A 53 4.60 -11.31 -6.49
C GLU A 53 3.80 -10.32 -5.65
N ILE A 54 3.49 -9.16 -6.23
CA ILE A 54 2.60 -8.16 -5.64
C ILE A 54 1.25 -8.38 -6.30
N GLU A 55 0.26 -8.83 -5.53
CA GLU A 55 -1.08 -9.06 -6.06
C GLU A 55 -1.77 -7.74 -6.37
N ASN A 56 -2.77 -7.78 -7.26
CA ASN A 56 -3.58 -6.60 -7.50
C ASN A 56 -4.36 -6.27 -6.22
N PRO A 57 -4.18 -5.08 -5.63
CA PRO A 57 -4.81 -4.75 -4.36
C PRO A 57 -6.33 -4.69 -4.53
N THR A 58 -7.06 -5.16 -3.52
CA THR A 58 -8.49 -4.93 -3.43
C THR A 58 -8.70 -3.56 -2.79
N ILE A 59 -9.34 -2.62 -3.49
CA ILE A 59 -9.59 -1.27 -2.98
C ILE A 59 -11.09 -1.00 -3.01
N THR A 60 -11.63 -0.55 -1.90
CA THR A 60 -13.03 -0.14 -1.75
C THR A 60 -13.07 1.33 -1.30
N GLU A 61 -14.26 1.91 -1.22
CA GLU A 61 -14.43 3.33 -0.82
C GLU A 61 -13.88 3.63 0.58
N ARG A 62 -13.76 2.63 1.46
CA ARG A 62 -13.23 2.80 2.82
C ARG A 62 -12.25 1.72 3.22
N GLY A 63 -11.75 0.91 2.29
CA GLY A 63 -10.87 -0.19 2.65
C GLY A 63 -9.84 -0.48 1.58
N PHE A 64 -8.76 -1.12 1.98
CA PHE A 64 -7.84 -1.71 1.03
C PHE A 64 -7.20 -2.98 1.58
N GLU A 65 -6.78 -3.82 0.65
CA GLU A 65 -6.01 -5.03 0.92
C GLU A 65 -4.81 -5.09 -0.01
N LEU A 66 -3.62 -5.28 0.58
CA LEU A 66 -2.37 -5.51 -0.11
C LEU A 66 -1.85 -6.89 0.27
N ILE A 67 -1.57 -7.73 -0.74
CA ILE A 67 -0.96 -9.05 -0.57
C ILE A 67 0.36 -9.08 -1.36
N VAL A 68 1.42 -9.54 -0.69
CA VAL A 68 2.74 -9.70 -1.29
C VAL A 68 3.31 -11.07 -0.93
N ASN A 69 3.59 -11.88 -1.95
CA ASN A 69 4.19 -13.21 -1.78
C ASN A 69 5.63 -13.20 -2.27
N GLY A 70 6.57 -13.49 -1.38
CA GLY A 70 7.98 -13.62 -1.72
C GLY A 70 8.24 -14.79 -2.68
N ALA A 71 9.29 -14.66 -3.49
CA ALA A 71 9.69 -15.68 -4.45
C ALA A 71 10.20 -16.97 -3.76
N LYS A 72 10.45 -18.02 -4.56
CA LYS A 72 10.98 -19.30 -4.06
C LYS A 72 12.45 -19.23 -3.60
N ALA A 73 13.16 -18.16 -3.90
CA ALA A 73 14.57 -17.94 -3.57
C ALA A 73 14.88 -16.44 -3.38
N GLY A 74 15.96 -16.13 -2.67
CA GLY A 74 16.39 -14.75 -2.36
C GLY A 74 15.91 -14.26 -1.00
N GLU A 75 16.05 -12.96 -0.76
CA GLU A 75 15.82 -12.33 0.55
C GLU A 75 14.37 -12.40 1.04
N MET A 76 13.40 -12.47 0.13
CA MET A 76 11.98 -12.64 0.47
C MET A 76 11.53 -14.11 0.46
N LYS A 77 12.46 -15.09 0.45
CA LYS A 77 12.09 -16.50 0.29
C LYS A 77 11.08 -16.95 1.36
N GLY A 78 9.90 -17.37 0.91
CA GLY A 78 8.83 -17.88 1.78
C GLY A 78 8.12 -16.80 2.61
N ALA A 79 8.49 -15.53 2.46
CA ALA A 79 7.78 -14.43 3.11
C ALA A 79 6.40 -14.25 2.46
N ARG A 80 5.38 -14.02 3.28
CA ARG A 80 4.00 -13.77 2.83
C ARG A 80 3.46 -12.64 3.66
N TYR A 81 3.17 -11.51 3.04
CA TYR A 81 2.65 -10.33 3.71
C TYR A 81 1.21 -10.07 3.31
N LYS A 82 0.39 -9.68 4.28
CA LYS A 82 -0.98 -9.20 4.05
C LYS A 82 -1.25 -8.00 4.94
N LEU A 83 -1.59 -6.87 4.33
CA LEU A 83 -2.11 -5.71 5.03
C LEU A 83 -3.56 -5.51 4.60
N THR A 84 -4.46 -5.47 5.57
CA THR A 84 -5.87 -5.17 5.34
C THR A 84 -6.27 -4.02 6.25
N ILE A 85 -6.85 -2.98 5.67
CA ILE A 85 -7.60 -1.97 6.41
C ILE A 85 -9.04 -2.06 5.91
N GLN A 86 -9.95 -2.44 6.79
CA GLN A 86 -11.36 -2.67 6.44
C GLN A 86 -12.13 -1.36 6.37
N GLN A 87 -11.81 -0.42 7.25
CA GLN A 87 -12.54 0.81 7.45
C GLN A 87 -11.59 1.97 7.79
N LEU A 88 -11.17 2.67 6.75
CA LEU A 88 -10.41 3.92 6.80
C LEU A 88 -11.23 5.02 7.48
N PRO A 89 -10.59 6.06 8.06
CA PRO A 89 -11.29 7.12 8.79
C PRO A 89 -12.26 7.91 7.90
N PHE A 90 -11.94 7.99 6.60
CA PHE A 90 -12.75 8.68 5.61
C PHE A 90 -12.74 7.92 4.29
N ALA A 91 -13.64 8.32 3.39
CA ALA A 91 -13.76 7.71 2.07
C ALA A 91 -12.60 8.08 1.13
N ILE A 92 -12.26 7.15 0.26
CA ILE A 92 -11.24 7.26 -0.79
C ILE A 92 -11.87 7.02 -2.16
N ASP A 93 -11.22 7.51 -3.21
CA ASP A 93 -11.54 7.13 -4.59
C ASP A 93 -10.70 5.90 -4.99
N PRO A 94 -11.33 4.72 -5.19
CA PRO A 94 -10.61 3.50 -5.57
C PRO A 94 -9.97 3.58 -6.97
N ALA A 95 -10.53 4.36 -7.89
CA ALA A 95 -10.07 4.46 -9.26
C ALA A 95 -8.80 5.31 -9.40
N GLU A 96 -8.64 6.29 -8.50
CA GLU A 96 -7.47 7.17 -8.45
C GLU A 96 -6.43 6.74 -7.39
N THR A 97 -6.74 5.72 -6.60
CA THR A 97 -5.80 5.12 -5.65
C THR A 97 -4.81 4.22 -6.39
N TYR A 98 -3.51 4.34 -6.06
CA TYR A 98 -2.47 3.61 -6.77
C TYR A 98 -1.28 3.22 -5.87
N LEU A 99 -0.47 2.29 -6.35
CA LEU A 99 0.70 1.78 -5.65
C LEU A 99 2.00 2.17 -6.35
N VAL A 100 3.05 2.40 -5.56
CA VAL A 100 4.42 2.60 -6.03
C VAL A 100 5.32 1.64 -5.27
N GLY A 101 6.00 0.77 -6.01
CA GLY A 101 7.02 -0.09 -5.46
C GLY A 101 8.34 0.65 -5.31
N LEU A 102 8.97 0.51 -4.15
CA LEU A 102 10.33 0.94 -3.86
C LEU A 102 11.11 -0.25 -3.29
N GLU A 103 12.43 -0.17 -3.26
CA GLU A 103 13.21 -1.21 -2.59
C GLU A 103 12.89 -1.18 -1.08
N GLY A 104 12.50 -2.33 -0.53
CA GLY A 104 12.09 -2.49 0.86
C GLY A 104 10.69 -1.96 1.22
N PHE A 105 9.98 -1.32 0.28
CA PHE A 105 8.69 -0.68 0.58
C PHE A 105 7.68 -0.76 -0.57
N ILE A 106 6.40 -0.74 -0.21
CA ILE A 106 5.32 -0.35 -1.13
C ILE A 106 4.68 0.90 -0.57
N GLU A 107 4.61 1.95 -1.39
CA GLU A 107 3.83 3.14 -1.09
C GLU A 107 2.44 3.00 -1.70
N VAL A 108 1.40 3.09 -0.87
CA VAL A 108 0.00 3.14 -1.29
C VAL A 108 -0.43 4.60 -1.21
N PHE A 109 -0.90 5.15 -2.33
CA PHE A 109 -1.45 6.50 -2.40
C PHE A 109 -2.96 6.41 -2.47
N LEU A 110 -3.61 6.60 -1.32
CA LEU A 110 -5.06 6.63 -1.19
C LEU A 110 -5.57 8.00 -1.62
N LYS A 111 -6.31 8.08 -2.73
CA LYS A 111 -6.94 9.34 -3.16
C LYS A 111 -8.09 9.65 -2.21
N LYS A 112 -8.07 10.80 -1.55
CA LYS A 112 -9.19 11.25 -0.72
C LYS A 112 -10.39 11.55 -1.60
N TYR A 113 -11.57 11.14 -1.17
CA TYR A 113 -12.82 11.56 -1.83
C TYR A 113 -13.13 13.04 -1.54
N ASP A 114 -12.89 13.48 -0.30
CA ASP A 114 -13.00 14.88 0.13
C ASP A 114 -11.62 15.39 0.59
N GLU A 115 -11.04 16.29 -0.19
CA GLU A 115 -9.70 16.84 0.08
C GLU A 115 -9.66 17.78 1.29
N THR A 116 -10.82 18.24 1.78
CA THR A 116 -10.91 19.08 2.98
C THR A 116 -10.78 18.27 4.28
N GLN A 117 -10.92 16.95 4.20
CA GLN A 117 -10.79 16.07 5.36
C GLN A 117 -9.33 15.82 5.71
N SER A 118 -8.96 16.12 6.95
CA SER A 118 -7.65 15.85 7.51
C SER A 118 -7.62 14.50 8.22
N TRP A 119 -6.65 13.65 7.87
CA TRP A 119 -6.40 12.36 8.49
C TRP A 119 -5.31 12.44 9.55
N GLU A 120 -4.72 13.62 9.79
CA GLU A 120 -3.62 13.86 10.73
C GLU A 120 -3.86 13.25 12.11
N LYS A 121 -5.10 13.29 12.60
CA LYS A 121 -5.46 12.68 13.89
C LYS A 121 -5.22 11.17 13.85
N ALA A 122 -5.78 10.46 12.88
CA ALA A 122 -5.65 9.01 12.74
C ALA A 122 -4.19 8.61 12.46
N ILE A 123 -3.49 9.41 11.65
CA ILE A 123 -2.06 9.23 11.34
C ILE A 123 -1.20 9.35 12.61
N ARG A 124 -1.43 10.38 13.42
CA ARG A 124 -0.71 10.61 14.67
C ARG A 124 -1.00 9.52 15.71
N GLU A 125 -2.22 9.00 15.73
CA GLU A 125 -2.62 7.88 16.57
C GLU A 125 -2.04 6.54 16.07
N GLY A 126 -1.45 6.53 14.86
CA GLY A 126 -0.75 5.37 14.29
C GLY A 126 -1.69 4.27 13.81
N ASN A 127 -3.00 4.54 13.75
CA ASN A 127 -3.99 3.56 13.33
C ASN A 127 -5.03 4.20 12.40
N LEU A 128 -5.02 3.76 11.15
CA LEU A 128 -6.04 4.14 10.17
C LEU A 128 -7.24 3.20 10.15
N GLU A 129 -7.16 2.04 10.81
CA GLU A 129 -8.32 1.18 10.99
C GLU A 129 -9.27 1.80 12.02
N THR A 130 -10.49 2.06 11.60
CA THR A 130 -11.54 2.63 12.44
C THR A 130 -12.65 1.62 12.64
N PHE A 131 -12.90 1.24 13.90
CA PHE A 131 -14.08 0.45 14.23
C PHE A 131 -15.24 1.42 14.37
N GLU A 132 -16.09 1.55 13.35
CA GLU A 132 -17.44 2.06 13.58
C GLU A 132 -18.24 0.94 14.28
N GLY A 133 -18.52 1.15 15.56
CA GLY A 133 -19.49 0.39 16.33
C GLY A 133 -20.85 1.06 16.35
#